data_AF-A0A534R8Y0-F1
#
_entry.id   AF-A0A534R8Y0-F1
#
_cell.length_a   1.000
_cell.length_b   1.000
_cell.length_c   1.000
_cell.angle_alpha   90.00
_cell.angle_beta   90.00
_cell.angle_gamma   90.00
#
_symmetry.space_group_name_H-M   'P 1'
#
loop_
_entity.id
_entity.type
_entity.pdbx_description
1 polymer ?
#
loop_
_entity_poly.entity_id
_entity_poly.type
_entity_poly.pdbx_seq_one_letter_code
_entity_poly.pdbx_strand_id
1 'polypeptide(L)'
;MGVEVGASFAATVDGELVVDLWGGYADAARTRPWTRDTIVNVFSTTKAMTALCAHMLVDRGLLDLDAPVARYWPEFAQNGKRALPVHYLLSHRAGLAAIRQPLPTEAFYDWDRMVGALAAETPWWE
;
A
#
# COMPACT_ATOMS: atom_id res chain seq x y z
N MET A 1 -26.70 -17.76 -13.76
CA MET A 1 -26.18 -17.60 -12.38
C MET A 1 -24.80 -16.96 -12.48
N GLY A 2 -24.49 -15.98 -11.62
CA GLY A 2 -23.20 -15.28 -11.63
C GLY A 2 -22.04 -16.22 -11.28
N VAL A 3 -20.84 -15.89 -11.78
CA VAL A 3 -19.60 -16.64 -11.56
C VAL A 3 -18.94 -16.33 -10.21
N GLU A 4 -19.39 -15.28 -9.52
CA GLU A 4 -18.83 -14.82 -8.25
C GLU A 4 -19.16 -15.76 -7.08
N VAL A 5 -18.23 -15.87 -6.12
CA VAL A 5 -18.45 -16.58 -4.84
C VAL A 5 -19.19 -15.68 -3.87
N GLY A 6 -18.67 -14.47 -3.65
CA GLY A 6 -19.30 -13.43 -2.84
C GLY A 6 -18.58 -12.11 -3.01
N ALA A 7 -19.30 -11.01 -2.83
CA ALA A 7 -18.79 -9.66 -3.04
C ALA A 7 -19.58 -8.61 -2.24
N SER A 8 -19.00 -7.42 -2.13
CA SER A 8 -19.66 -6.20 -1.68
C SER A 8 -19.38 -5.05 -2.65
N PHE A 9 -20.32 -4.12 -2.77
CA PHE A 9 -20.20 -2.93 -3.58
C PHE A 9 -20.87 -1.75 -2.86
N ALA A 10 -20.14 -0.64 -2.76
CA ALA A 10 -20.65 0.60 -2.18
C ALA A 10 -20.31 1.78 -3.10
N ALA A 11 -21.23 2.75 -3.17
CA ALA A 11 -21.01 3.99 -3.91
C ALA A 11 -21.47 5.18 -3.07
N THR A 12 -20.67 6.24 -3.06
CA THR A 12 -20.99 7.51 -2.42
C THR A 12 -21.10 8.62 -3.46
N VAL A 13 -22.02 9.55 -3.24
CA VAL A 13 -22.20 10.77 -4.04
C VAL A 13 -22.28 11.94 -3.06
N ASP A 14 -21.40 12.92 -3.22
CA ASP A 14 -21.32 14.10 -2.35
C ASP A 14 -21.21 13.77 -0.85
N GLY A 15 -20.51 12.68 -0.52
CA GLY A 15 -20.32 12.21 0.85
C GLY A 15 -21.42 11.29 1.38
N GLU A 16 -22.52 11.14 0.66
CA GLU A 16 -23.66 10.30 1.06
C GLU A 16 -23.59 8.90 0.43
N LEU A 17 -23.87 7.86 1.22
CA LEU A 17 -23.91 6.47 0.75
C LEU A 17 -25.21 6.21 -0.02
N VAL A 18 -25.11 6.07 -1.35
CA VAL A 18 -26.28 5.88 -2.23
C VAL A 18 -26.47 4.43 -2.67
N VAL A 19 -25.43 3.60 -2.57
CA VAL A 19 -25.48 2.15 -2.81
C VAL A 19 -24.68 1.45 -1.72
N ASP A 20 -25.28 0.43 -1.10
CA ASP A 20 -24.64 -0.48 -0.14
C ASP A 20 -25.19 -1.90 -0.38
N LEU A 21 -24.42 -2.73 -1.10
CA LEU A 21 -24.83 -4.05 -1.53
C LEU A 21 -23.79 -5.10 -1.16
N TRP A 22 -24.27 -6.28 -0.79
CA TRP A 22 -23.45 -7.47 -0.60
C TRP A 22 -24.24 -8.73 -0.98
N GLY A 23 -23.53 -9.81 -1.28
CA GLY A 23 -24.18 -11.07 -1.61
C GLY A 23 -23.21 -12.21 -1.88
N GLY A 24 -23.76 -13.42 -1.95
CA GLY A 24 -22.99 -14.66 -2.12
C GLY A 24 -22.49 -15.21 -0.79
N TYR A 25 -21.27 -15.74 -0.78
CA TYR A 25 -20.70 -16.52 0.31
C TYR A 25 -19.28 -16.07 0.65
N ALA A 26 -18.90 -16.20 1.92
CA ALA A 26 -17.56 -15.93 2.43
C ALA A 26 -16.60 -17.13 2.31
N ASP A 27 -17.01 -18.20 1.62
CA ASP A 27 -16.22 -19.41 1.41
C ASP A 27 -16.55 -20.08 0.07
N ALA A 28 -15.56 -20.75 -0.51
CA ALA A 28 -15.70 -21.46 -1.78
C ALA A 28 -16.74 -22.61 -1.73
N ALA A 29 -16.91 -23.24 -0.56
CA ALA A 29 -17.90 -24.31 -0.37
C ALA A 29 -19.34 -23.78 -0.25
N ARG A 30 -19.54 -22.46 -0.23
CA ARG A 30 -20.84 -21.79 -0.16
C ARG A 30 -21.64 -22.18 1.09
N THR A 31 -20.96 -22.31 2.22
CA THR A 31 -21.57 -22.71 3.50
C THR A 31 -21.77 -21.53 4.47
N ARG A 32 -21.04 -20.43 4.25
CA ARG A 32 -21.08 -19.22 5.07
C ARG A 32 -21.57 -18.05 4.22
N PRO A 33 -22.77 -17.52 4.47
CA PRO A 33 -23.26 -16.36 3.74
C PRO A 33 -22.32 -15.16 3.87
N TRP A 34 -22.17 -14.39 2.80
CA TRP A 34 -21.55 -13.07 2.87
C TRP A 34 -22.49 -12.14 3.64
N THR A 35 -21.97 -11.44 4.63
CA THR A 35 -22.69 -10.47 5.45
C THR A 35 -22.18 -9.06 5.22
N ARG A 36 -22.95 -8.06 5.64
CA ARG A 36 -22.55 -6.65 5.59
C ARG A 36 -21.14 -6.39 6.13
N ASP A 37 -20.77 -7.08 7.21
CA ASP A 37 -19.51 -6.85 7.93
C ASP A 37 -18.43 -7.91 7.59
N THR A 38 -18.58 -8.64 6.48
CA THR A 38 -17.57 -9.60 6.03
C THR A 38 -16.27 -8.88 5.62
N ILE A 39 -15.16 -9.24 6.26
CA ILE A 39 -13.83 -8.67 5.98
C ILE A 39 -13.08 -9.58 4.99
N VAL A 40 -12.48 -8.96 3.98
CA VAL A 40 -11.60 -9.62 3.01
C VAL A 40 -10.28 -8.89 2.88
N ASN A 41 -9.24 -9.60 2.46
CA ASN A 41 -7.99 -8.98 2.05
C ASN A 41 -8.20 -8.22 0.73
N VAL A 42 -7.89 -6.92 0.73
CA VAL A 42 -8.09 -6.03 -0.44
C VAL A 42 -6.80 -5.79 -1.25
N PHE A 43 -5.71 -6.48 -0.92
CA PHE A 43 -4.43 -6.41 -1.63
C PHE A 43 -3.96 -4.96 -1.90
N SER A 44 -3.71 -4.61 -3.17
CA SER A 44 -3.15 -3.31 -3.55
C SER A 44 -4.07 -2.13 -3.26
N THR A 45 -5.37 -2.34 -3.00
CA THR A 45 -6.27 -1.27 -2.55
C THR A 45 -5.75 -0.57 -1.29
N THR A 46 -5.03 -1.30 -0.42
CA THR A 46 -4.39 -0.73 0.77
C THR A 46 -3.44 0.43 0.46
N LYS A 47 -2.83 0.48 -0.74
CA LYS A 47 -1.94 1.59 -1.14
C LYS A 47 -2.64 2.95 -1.17
N ALA A 48 -3.94 2.98 -1.49
CA ALA A 48 -4.71 4.21 -1.44
C ALA A 48 -4.80 4.77 -0.01
N MET A 49 -4.95 3.89 0.99
CA MET A 49 -4.93 4.28 2.40
C MET A 49 -3.55 4.76 2.84
N THR A 50 -2.47 4.10 2.40
CA THR A 50 -1.09 4.57 2.64
C THR A 50 -0.85 5.97 2.05
N ALA A 51 -1.29 6.20 0.80
CA ALA A 51 -1.18 7.50 0.15
C ALA A 51 -1.99 8.58 0.89
N LEU A 52 -3.21 8.26 1.33
CA LEU A 52 -4.02 9.17 2.16
C LEU A 52 -3.29 9.58 3.44
N CYS A 53 -2.72 8.61 4.17
CA CYS A 53 -1.92 8.90 5.37
C CYS A 53 -0.73 9.83 5.08
N ALA A 54 -0.02 9.60 3.97
CA ALA A 54 1.08 10.48 3.56
C ALA A 54 0.58 11.91 3.25
N HIS A 55 -0.53 12.06 2.52
CA HIS A 55 -1.11 13.36 2.23
C HIS A 55 -1.66 14.08 3.46
N MET A 56 -2.19 13.36 4.46
CA MET A 56 -2.55 13.96 5.75
C MET A 56 -1.33 14.53 6.49
N LEU A 57 -0.15 13.89 6.36
CA LEU A 57 1.09 14.43 6.93
C LEU A 57 1.58 15.65 6.15
N VAL A 58 1.38 15.68 4.83
CA VAL A 58 1.67 16.85 3.98
C VAL A 58 0.80 18.03 4.37
N ASP A 59 -0.51 17.82 4.51
CA ASP A 59 -1.46 18.86 4.94
C ASP A 59 -1.08 19.47 6.30
N ARG A 60 -0.53 18.66 7.20
CA ARG A 60 -0.03 19.09 8.52
C ARG A 60 1.36 19.71 8.50
N GLY A 61 2.03 19.79 7.34
CA GLY A 61 3.40 20.29 7.21
C GLY A 61 4.47 19.37 7.82
N LEU A 62 4.14 18.10 8.09
CA LEU A 62 5.05 17.11 8.68
C LEU A 62 5.81 16.29 7.62
N LEU A 63 5.28 16.23 6.40
CA LEU A 63 5.91 15.59 5.25
C LEU A 63 5.95 16.57 4.07
N ASP A 64 7.08 16.64 3.39
CA ASP A 64 7.28 17.48 2.21
C ASP A 64 7.55 16.55 1.02
N LEU A 65 6.72 16.67 -0.03
CA LEU A 65 6.76 15.82 -1.21
C LEU A 65 8.01 16.04 -2.07
N ASP A 66 8.59 17.24 -2.01
CA ASP A 66 9.77 17.63 -2.78
C ASP A 66 11.07 17.51 -1.97
N ALA A 67 10.96 17.36 -0.64
CA ALA A 67 12.11 17.07 0.19
C ALA A 67 12.66 15.65 -0.10
N PRO A 68 13.99 15.46 0.03
CA PRO A 68 14.58 14.13 -0.05
C PRO A 68 14.00 13.19 1.01
N VAL A 69 13.72 11.94 0.65
CA VAL A 69 13.31 10.88 1.60
C VAL A 69 14.29 10.77 2.76
N ALA A 70 15.59 10.94 2.46
CA ALA A 70 16.68 10.90 3.43
C ALA A 70 16.56 11.94 4.57
N ARG A 71 15.72 12.98 4.41
CA ARG A 71 15.38 13.91 5.49
C ARG A 71 14.61 13.24 6.63
N TYR A 72 13.74 12.29 6.29
CA TYR A 72 12.87 11.58 7.22
C TYR A 72 13.40 10.20 7.58
N TRP A 73 14.16 9.60 6.67
CA TRP A 73 14.72 8.26 6.79
C TRP A 73 16.19 8.27 6.35
N PRO A 74 17.14 8.65 7.23
CA PRO A 74 18.55 8.87 6.86
C PRO A 74 19.23 7.67 6.21
N GLU A 75 18.91 6.46 6.63
CA GLU A 75 19.44 5.20 6.11
C GLU A 75 19.06 4.99 4.63
N PHE A 76 17.99 5.63 4.15
CA PHE A 76 17.61 5.59 2.74
C PHE A 76 18.65 6.22 1.81
N ALA A 77 19.53 7.09 2.31
CA ALA A 77 20.49 7.85 1.49
C ALA A 77 21.57 7.00 0.78
N GLN A 78 21.61 5.69 1.04
CA GLN A 78 22.56 4.75 0.45
C GLN A 78 22.34 4.56 -1.06
N ASN A 79 23.39 4.12 -1.75
CA ASN A 79 23.32 3.61 -3.13
C ASN A 79 22.61 4.55 -4.12
N GLY A 80 23.01 5.83 -4.12
CA GLY A 80 22.51 6.83 -5.07
C GLY A 80 21.18 7.49 -4.69
N LYS A 81 20.54 7.08 -3.59
CA LYS A 81 19.18 7.52 -3.25
C LYS A 81 19.09 8.80 -2.42
N ARG A 82 20.22 9.42 -2.07
CA ARG A 82 20.31 10.59 -1.16
C ARG A 82 19.38 11.75 -1.53
N ALA A 83 19.23 12.02 -2.82
CA ALA A 83 18.47 13.17 -3.33
C ALA A 83 17.06 12.80 -3.82
N LEU A 84 16.63 11.54 -3.70
CA LEU A 84 15.32 11.13 -4.21
C LEU A 84 14.20 11.78 -3.38
N PRO A 85 13.26 12.49 -4.02
CA PRO A 85 12.19 13.18 -3.32
C PRO A 85 11.10 12.20 -2.84
N VAL A 86 10.36 12.57 -1.80
CA VAL A 86 9.28 11.74 -1.24
C VAL A 86 8.25 11.32 -2.29
N HIS A 87 7.89 12.22 -3.22
CA HIS A 87 6.91 11.89 -4.25
C HIS A 87 7.35 10.74 -5.18
N TYR A 88 8.65 10.43 -5.28
CA TYR A 88 9.12 9.27 -6.07
C TYR A 88 8.70 7.93 -5.44
N LEU A 89 8.61 7.85 -4.11
CA LEU A 89 8.10 6.64 -3.44
C LEU A 89 6.60 6.46 -3.71
N LEU A 90 5.83 7.55 -3.65
CA LEU A 90 4.37 7.52 -3.85
C LEU A 90 3.94 7.32 -5.31
N SER A 91 4.85 7.59 -6.26
CA SER A 91 4.59 7.48 -7.71
C SER A 91 5.34 6.34 -8.40
N HIS A 92 5.96 5.43 -7.64
CA HIS A 92 6.73 4.30 -8.15
C HIS A 92 7.93 4.68 -9.04
N ARG A 93 8.55 5.84 -8.79
CA ARG A 93 9.69 6.37 -9.56
C ARG A 93 11.05 6.19 -8.89
N ALA A 94 11.09 5.69 -7.66
CA ALA A 94 12.35 5.51 -6.92
C ALA A 94 13.23 4.34 -7.40
N GLY A 95 12.81 3.57 -8.40
CA GLY A 95 13.56 2.42 -8.90
C GLY A 95 13.59 1.21 -7.95
N LEU A 96 12.74 1.17 -6.93
CA LEU A 96 12.74 0.14 -5.87
C LEU A 96 11.62 -0.89 -6.04
N ALA A 97 11.50 -1.49 -7.24
CA ALA A 97 10.44 -2.47 -7.50
C ALA A 97 10.65 -3.84 -6.84
N ALA A 98 11.90 -4.20 -6.51
CA ALA A 98 12.24 -5.48 -5.91
C ALA A 98 13.53 -5.39 -5.10
N ILE A 99 13.68 -6.31 -4.15
CA ILE A 99 14.92 -6.50 -3.38
C ILE A 99 15.75 -7.57 -4.07
N ARG A 100 17.02 -7.28 -4.37
CA ARG A 100 17.94 -8.24 -5.03
C ARG A 100 18.36 -9.36 -4.10
N GLN A 101 18.55 -9.05 -2.82
CA GLN A 101 18.88 -10.06 -1.81
C GLN A 101 17.71 -11.04 -1.66
N PRO A 102 17.93 -12.36 -1.75
CA PRO A 102 16.93 -13.34 -1.40
C PRO A 102 16.55 -13.21 0.07
N LEU A 103 15.26 -13.02 0.34
CA LEU A 103 14.69 -12.98 1.69
C LEU A 103 13.68 -14.13 1.85
N PRO A 104 13.61 -14.76 3.02
CA PRO A 104 12.59 -15.75 3.31
C PRO A 104 11.21 -15.08 3.37
N THR A 105 10.14 -15.84 3.10
CA THR A 105 8.76 -15.33 3.08
C THR A 105 8.38 -14.60 4.38
N GLU A 106 8.90 -15.07 5.52
CA GLU A 106 8.64 -14.52 6.84
C GLU A 106 9.16 -13.07 6.98
N ALA A 107 10.11 -12.67 6.13
CA ALA A 107 10.60 -11.29 6.12
C ALA A 107 9.48 -10.29 5.79
N PHE A 108 8.42 -10.66 5.06
CA PHE A 108 7.29 -9.77 4.80
C PHE A 108 6.58 -9.29 6.08
N TYR A 109 6.76 -10.00 7.20
CA TYR A 109 6.18 -9.67 8.49
C TYR A 109 7.18 -8.99 9.45
N ASP A 110 8.43 -8.82 9.02
CA ASP A 110 9.50 -8.16 9.77
C ASP A 110 9.77 -6.78 9.17
N TRP A 111 9.23 -5.76 9.83
CA TRP A 111 9.29 -4.38 9.38
C TRP A 111 10.74 -3.89 9.24
N ASP A 112 11.55 -4.04 10.28
CA ASP A 112 12.91 -3.51 10.31
C ASP A 112 13.79 -4.19 9.27
N ARG A 113 13.61 -5.50 9.07
CA ARG A 113 14.31 -6.24 8.03
C ARG A 113 13.97 -5.76 6.62
N MET A 114 12.68 -5.55 6.32
CA MET A 114 12.25 -5.09 4.99
C MET A 114 12.63 -3.65 4.72
N VAL A 115 12.47 -2.77 5.71
CA VAL A 115 12.90 -1.36 5.63
C VAL A 115 14.41 -1.31 5.44
N GLY A 116 15.19 -2.04 6.23
CA GLY A 116 16.65 -2.12 6.08
C GLY A 116 17.08 -2.60 4.69
N ALA A 117 16.43 -3.64 4.17
CA ALA A 117 16.70 -4.14 2.82
C ALA A 117 16.39 -3.11 1.72
N LEU A 118 15.27 -2.37 1.83
CA LEU A 118 14.93 -1.28 0.91
C LEU A 118 15.90 -0.10 0.99
N ALA A 119 16.35 0.27 2.20
CA ALA A 119 17.38 1.28 2.38
C ALA A 119 18.70 0.89 1.70
N ALA A 120 19.10 -0.38 1.82
CA ALA A 120 20.32 -0.91 1.22
C ALA A 120 20.17 -1.21 -0.29
N GLU A 121 18.97 -1.19 -0.87
CA GLU A 121 18.76 -1.54 -2.28
C GLU A 121 19.28 -0.44 -3.23
N THR A 122 19.94 -0.84 -4.31
CA THR A 122 20.31 0.07 -5.39
C THR A 122 19.11 0.21 -6.34
N PRO A 123 18.68 1.42 -6.71
CA PRO A 123 17.62 1.58 -7.72
C PRO A 123 17.90 0.73 -8.96
N TRP A 124 16.86 0.08 -9.47
CA TRP A 124 16.93 -0.72 -10.70
C TRP A 124 17.01 0.15 -11.96
N TRP A 125 16.60 1.41 -11.86
CA TRP A 125 16.67 2.44 -12.90
C TRP A 125 16.70 3.83 -12.25
N GLU A 126 16.94 4.85 -13.07
CA GLU A 126 16.93 6.28 -12.72
C GLU A 126 15.71 7.01 -13.30
#